data_AF-A0A935LNT9-F1
#
_entry.id   AF-A0A935LNT9-F1
#
_cell.length_a   1.000
_cell.length_b   1.000
_cell.length_c   1.000
_cell.angle_alpha   90.00
_cell.angle_beta   90.00
_cell.angle_gamma   90.00
#
_symmetry.space_group_name_H-M   'P 1'
#
loop_
_entity.id
_entity.type
_entity.pdbx_description
1 polymer ?
#
loop_
_entity_poly.entity_id
_entity_poly.type
_entity_poly.pdbx_seq_one_letter_code
_entity_poly.pdbx_strand_id
1 'polypeptide(L)' 'METNSIVKALRIYVSNTDKFRNNLLYEVIVFAARRSGLAGATVHKGMMGFGSGSKTHS' A
#
# COMPACT_ATOMS: atom_id res chain seq x y z
N MET A 1 7.66 -8.80 -28.37
CA MET A 1 6.62 -7.76 -28.51
C MET A 1 6.97 -6.67 -27.51
N GLU A 2 7.74 -5.67 -27.94
CA GLU A 2 8.16 -4.58 -27.06
C GLU A 2 7.04 -3.55 -26.99
N THR A 3 6.19 -3.67 -25.98
CA THR A 3 5.24 -2.61 -25.66
C THR A 3 6.00 -1.52 -24.92
N ASN A 4 6.33 -0.43 -25.63
CA ASN A 4 6.88 0.80 -25.07
C ASN A 4 5.78 1.56 -24.29
N SER A 5 5.14 0.86 -23.36
CA SER A 5 4.06 1.36 -22.51
C SER A 5 4.69 1.85 -21.22
N ILE A 6 4.48 3.12 -20.87
CA ILE A 6 5.00 3.69 -19.64
C ILE A 6 4.29 3.02 -18.46
N VAL A 7 4.94 2.05 -17.84
CA VAL A 7 4.47 1.40 -16.62
C VAL A 7 4.90 2.25 -15.43
N LYS A 8 3.95 2.59 -14.55
CA LYS A 8 4.24 3.28 -13.29
C LYS A 8 3.97 2.35 -12.11
N ALA A 9 4.92 2.29 -11.19
CA ALA A 9 4.75 1.61 -9.91
C ALA A 9 4.36 2.65 -8.84
N LEU A 10 3.25 2.40 -8.15
CA LEU A 10 2.82 3.18 -6.99
C LEU A 10 3.24 2.45 -5.71
N ARG A 11 3.86 3.17 -4.78
CA ARG A 11 4.29 2.63 -3.48
C ARG A 11 3.68 3.47 -2.37
N ILE A 12 2.92 2.82 -1.49
CA ILE A 12 2.20 3.46 -0.39
C ILE A 12 2.77 2.88 0.90
N TYR A 13 3.28 3.75 1.77
CA TYR A 13 3.74 3.40 3.10
C TYR A 13 2.67 3.81 4.11
N VAL A 14 2.19 2.85 4.89
CA VAL A 14 1.17 3.04 5.93
C VAL A 14 1.55 2.26 7.18
N SER A 15 1.03 2.65 8.34
CA SER A 15 1.19 1.86 9.55
C SER A 15 0.38 0.56 9.45
N ASN A 16 0.86 -0.50 10.09
CA ASN A 16 0.09 -1.75 10.24
C ASN A 16 -1.15 -1.58 11.15
N THR A 17 -1.22 -0.48 11.90
CA THR A 17 -2.32 -0.12 12.81
C THR A 17 -3.31 0.86 12.20
N ASP A 18 -3.02 1.43 11.03
CA ASP A 18 -3.91 2.41 10.40
C ASP A 18 -5.23 1.75 10.00
N LYS A 19 -6.33 2.45 10.28
CA LYS A 19 -7.68 1.97 9.99
C LYS A 19 -8.44 2.97 9.13
N PHE A 20 -9.28 2.43 8.26
CA PHE A 20 -10.31 3.20 7.57
C PHE A 20 -11.67 2.57 7.86
N ARG A 21 -12.52 3.32 8.57
CA ARG A 21 -13.76 2.80 9.16
C ARG A 21 -13.46 1.59 10.06
N ASN A 22 -14.00 0.42 9.74
CA ASN A 22 -13.86 -0.82 10.52
C ASN A 22 -12.76 -1.75 10.00
N ASN A 23 -12.04 -1.40 8.93
CA ASN A 23 -11.04 -2.26 8.29
C ASN A 23 -9.64 -1.68 8.37
N LEU A 24 -8.63 -2.53 8.22
CA LEU A 24 -7.23 -2.11 8.13
C LEU A 24 -7.00 -1.35 6.82
N LEU A 25 -6.28 -0.23 6.89
CA LEU A 25 -6.12 0.68 5.76
C LEU A 25 -5.47 -0.02 4.56
N TYR A 26 -4.47 -0.87 4.79
CA TYR A 26 -3.81 -1.60 3.70
C TYR A 26 -4.78 -2.54 2.96
N GLU A 27 -5.77 -3.13 3.65
CA GLU A 27 -6.79 -3.98 3.02
C GLU A 27 -7.69 -3.14 2.12
N VAL A 28 -8.16 -2.01 2.64
CA VAL A 28 -8.99 -1.08 1.88
C VAL A 28 -8.29 -0.60 0.61
N ILE A 29 -6.99 -0.32 0.68
CA ILE A 29 -6.17 0.08 -0.48
C ILE A 29 -6.11 -1.05 -1.51
N VAL A 30 -5.86 -2.29 -1.10
CA VAL A 30 -5.81 -3.44 -2.03
C VAL A 30 -7.17 -3.68 -2.70
N PHE A 31 -8.26 -3.64 -1.93
CA PHE A 31 -9.60 -3.78 -2.49
C PHE A 31 -9.95 -2.63 -3.44
N ALA A 32 -9.55 -1.40 -3.13
CA ALA A 32 -9.72 -0.27 -4.02
C ALA A 32 -8.90 -0.45 -5.31
N ALA A 33 -7.64 -0.89 -5.22
CA ALA A 33 -6.79 -1.16 -6.38
C ALA A 33 -7.42 -2.19 -7.33
N ARG A 34 -7.97 -3.28 -6.76
CA ARG A 34 -8.70 -4.29 -7.53
C ARG A 34 -9.96 -3.73 -8.18
N ARG A 35 -10.74 -2.90 -7.47
CA ARG A 35 -11.96 -2.26 -8.01
C ARG A 35 -11.64 -1.26 -9.13
N SER A 36 -10.49 -0.62 -9.08
CA SER A 36 -10.02 0.33 -10.11
C SER A 36 -9.40 -0.36 -11.33
N GLY A 37 -9.32 -1.70 -11.37
CA GLY A 37 -8.77 -2.44 -12.50
C GLY A 37 -7.25 -2.29 -12.65
N LEU A 38 -6.52 -2.02 -11.56
CA LEU A 38 -5.06 -2.03 -11.59
C LEU A 38 -4.53 -3.44 -11.89
N ALA A 39 -3.39 -3.53 -12.57
CA ALA A 39 -2.78 -4.80 -12.99
C ALA A 39 -2.50 -5.76 -11.82
N GLY A 40 -2.24 -5.21 -10.62
CA GLY A 40 -2.04 -5.97 -9.39
C GLY A 40 -1.60 -5.09 -8.24
N ALA A 41 -1.59 -5.66 -7.04
CA ALA A 41 -1.07 -5.02 -5.84
C ALA A 41 -0.43 -6.07 -4.93
N THR A 42 0.72 -5.74 -4.35
CA THR A 42 1.45 -6.58 -3.39
C THR A 42 1.63 -5.81 -2.09
N VAL A 43 1.34 -6.47 -0.97
CA VAL A 43 1.51 -5.89 0.37
C VAL A 43 2.74 -6.51 1.03
N HIS A 44 3.59 -5.66 1.61
CA HIS A 44 4.71 -6.09 2.45
C HIS A 44 4.49 -5.61 3.88
N LYS A 45 4.65 -6.50 4.85
CA LYS A 45 4.65 -6.15 6.27
C LYS A 45 6.09 -6.01 6.76
N GLY A 46 6.50 -4.78 7.02
CA GLY A 46 7.79 -4.51 7.65
C GLY A 46 7.78 -4.87 9.13
N MET A 47 8.96 -5.17 9.69
CA MET A 47 9.13 -5.44 11.12
C MET A 47 9.21 -4.17 11.97
N MET A 48 9.77 -3.09 11.42
CA MET A 48 9.96 -1.81 12.08
C MET A 48 10.03 -0.70 11.04
N GLY A 49 9.55 0.49 11.41
CA GLY A 49 9.69 1.71 10.62
C GLY A 49 9.42 2.96 11.44
N PHE A 50 9.90 4.11 10.98
CA PHE A 50 9.61 5.41 11.60
C PHE A 50 9.17 6.41 10.54
N GLY A 51 8.29 7.33 10.93
CA GLY A 51 7.83 8.44 10.11
C GLY A 51 8.19 9.80 10.73
N SER A 52 7.63 10.87 10.17
CA SER A 52 7.86 12.25 10.62
C SER A 52 7.46 12.51 12.09
N GLY A 53 6.63 11.65 12.69
CA GLY A 53 6.26 11.72 14.11
C GLY A 53 7.27 11.09 15.08
N SER A 54 8.39 10.56 14.60
CA SER A 54 9.47 9.93 15.41
C SER A 54 9.00 8.83 16.37
N LYS A 55 7.83 8.23 16.13
CA LYS A 55 7.38 7.04 16.85
C LYS A 55 7.82 5.83 16.05
N THR A 56 8.67 5.01 16.65
CA THR A 56 9.02 3.69 16.13
C THR A 56 7.76 2.84 16.17
N HIS A 57 7.26 2.44 15.01
CA HIS A 57 6.18 1.49 14.89
C HIS A 57 6.79 0.09 14.68
N SER A 58 6.61 -0.79 15.66
CA SER A 58 6.90 -2.25 15.58
C SER A 58 5.65 -3.03 15.16
#